data_AF-W4G1R1-F1
#
_entry.id   AF-W4G1R1-F1
#
_cell.length_a   1.000
_cell.length_b   1.000
_cell.length_c   1.000
_cell.angle_alpha   90.00
_cell.angle_beta   90.00
_cell.angle_gamma   90.00
#
_symmetry.space_group_name_H-M   'P 1'
#
loop_
_entity.id
_entity.type
_entity.pdbx_description
1 polymer ?
#
loop_
_entity_poly.entity_id
_entity_poly.type
_entity_poly.pdbx_seq_one_letter_code
_entity_poly.pdbx_strand_id
1 'polypeptide(L)'
;MSCVPFVYENGGSDPLKSVGESMVRLILATLDTSIVPSPLNVMQSALNLLAGMGSVFPYAIQVEIPSLGHLYANLQDFCLHLSPSVQCQLYTALAHNVLSTGLSVASFSSLVTPVLTSVVESVVTMQQNAQRVLEPALLAQLMRDISICRALARVVLTKPKQVKLSFYSQMHGVLPYTLDAVRVYMNVLPQCPPSQLSSAVGAIHDLIGFYSDLFRSIRKELPTDVVGATVTTLVELFQHGQFASKLEALGAPGTAVLCAFLKLLRILVEEYSPTLAGLLHSILDLCFNTLHEVIFAHQHYDTVVPFFIALMEEILENHYRYFVTTQTTFDASGQRQKVFTSDAAGQYFMMILQAIGTILQQESIPPPLCKQIVVALERLQSSHNIFHFVAFKSQVRMAYLHTLLTLLTRGRVGLLQEELGLLLYHIADVDMPSFFHECLPQFVGDGGADSLQCWTGQVDEPTFVKELGHFLIDFRVGHARQ
;
A
#
# COMPACT_ATOMS: atom_id res chain seq x y z
N MET A 1 -2.75 9.00 32.59
CA MET A 1 -3.77 9.46 33.55
C MET A 1 -4.20 8.28 34.40
N SER A 2 -3.70 8.17 35.63
CA SER A 2 -3.76 6.96 36.48
C SER A 2 -4.52 7.21 37.79
N CYS A 3 -5.74 7.74 37.72
CA CYS A 3 -6.58 7.99 38.92
C CYS A 3 -7.72 6.98 39.11
N VAL A 4 -7.93 6.07 38.15
CA VAL A 4 -9.03 5.07 38.21
C VAL A 4 -8.86 3.98 39.30
N PRO A 5 -7.64 3.56 39.72
CA PRO A 5 -7.55 2.48 40.73
C PRO A 5 -8.09 2.86 42.11
N PHE A 6 -8.10 4.15 42.47
CA PHE A 6 -8.38 4.61 43.83
C PHE A 6 -9.89 4.60 44.19
N VAL A 7 -10.79 4.56 43.21
CA VAL A 7 -12.25 4.59 43.44
C VAL A 7 -12.81 3.19 43.71
N TYR A 8 -12.08 2.13 43.35
CA TYR A 8 -12.54 0.75 43.54
C TYR A 8 -12.51 0.28 45.00
N GLU A 9 -11.62 0.83 45.83
CA GLU A 9 -11.44 0.36 47.21
C GLU A 9 -12.43 0.97 48.20
N ASN A 10 -13.15 2.06 47.82
CA ASN A 10 -14.07 2.79 48.71
C ASN A 10 -15.47 2.94 48.08
N GLY A 11 -16.23 1.84 47.96
CA GLY A 11 -17.70 1.86 48.03
C GLY A 11 -18.51 2.71 47.03
N GLY A 12 -18.14 2.79 45.74
CA GLY A 12 -18.95 3.55 44.77
C GLY A 12 -18.84 3.12 43.31
N SER A 13 -19.26 1.90 42.96
CA SER A 13 -19.40 1.51 41.54
C SER A 13 -20.66 2.10 40.88
N ASP A 14 -21.71 2.39 41.66
CA ASP A 14 -23.00 2.87 41.14
C ASP A 14 -22.96 4.29 40.53
N PRO A 15 -22.22 5.28 41.07
CA PRO A 15 -22.04 6.58 40.41
C PRO A 15 -21.35 6.45 39.04
N LEU A 16 -20.33 5.58 38.94
CA LEU A 16 -19.63 5.30 37.68
C LEU A 16 -20.55 4.65 36.66
N LYS A 17 -21.39 3.70 37.07
CA LYS A 17 -22.42 3.09 36.20
C LYS A 17 -23.43 4.12 35.72
N SER A 18 -23.90 5.00 36.60
CA SER A 18 -24.85 6.07 36.25
C SER A 18 -24.28 7.06 35.25
N VAL A 19 -23.01 7.45 35.41
CA VAL A 19 -22.30 8.29 34.43
C VAL A 19 -22.14 7.56 33.10
N GLY A 20 -21.69 6.29 33.12
CA GLY A 20 -21.56 5.47 31.93
C GLY A 20 -22.87 5.31 31.17
N GLU A 21 -23.97 5.03 31.86
CA GLU A 21 -25.31 4.94 31.27
C GLU A 21 -25.76 6.28 30.66
N SER A 22 -25.54 7.39 31.35
CA SER A 22 -25.88 8.72 30.84
C SER A 22 -25.08 9.07 29.58
N MET A 23 -23.79 8.71 29.56
CA MET A 23 -22.94 8.89 28.38
C MET A 23 -23.42 8.05 27.19
N VAL A 24 -23.71 6.76 27.40
CA VAL A 24 -24.17 5.88 26.30
C VAL A 24 -25.52 6.35 25.78
N ARG A 25 -26.47 6.74 26.64
CA ARG A 25 -27.76 7.28 26.19
C ARG A 25 -27.60 8.56 25.36
N LEU A 26 -26.72 9.47 25.77
CA LEU A 26 -26.43 10.68 25.00
C LEU A 26 -25.87 10.33 23.62
N ILE A 27 -24.93 9.37 23.56
CA ILE A 27 -24.35 8.90 22.29
C ILE A 27 -25.44 8.29 21.40
N LEU A 28 -26.27 7.40 21.93
CA LEU A 28 -27.36 6.77 21.18
C LEU A 28 -28.38 7.80 20.68
N ALA A 29 -28.77 8.77 21.50
CA ALA A 29 -29.66 9.86 21.09
C ALA A 29 -29.02 10.76 20.01
N THR A 30 -27.70 10.93 20.03
CA THR A 30 -26.97 11.68 19.01
C THR A 30 -26.94 10.94 17.68
N LEU A 31 -26.88 9.61 17.71
CA LEU A 31 -26.87 8.74 16.54
C LEU A 31 -28.27 8.45 15.98
N ASP A 32 -29.32 8.71 16.75
CA ASP A 32 -30.70 8.51 16.32
C ASP A 32 -31.04 9.44 15.14
N THR A 33 -31.37 8.84 14.00
CA THR A 33 -31.74 9.53 12.77
C THR A 33 -33.25 9.63 12.55
N SER A 34 -34.07 9.15 13.49
CA SER A 34 -35.52 9.04 13.33
C SER A 34 -36.27 10.37 13.33
N ILE A 35 -35.73 11.42 13.97
CA ILE A 35 -36.39 12.73 14.09
C ILE A 35 -35.65 13.79 13.25
N VAL A 36 -34.43 14.17 13.68
CA VAL A 36 -33.53 15.06 12.94
C VAL A 36 -32.12 14.48 13.08
N PRO A 37 -31.45 14.10 11.99
CA PRO A 37 -30.11 13.54 12.08
C PRO A 37 -29.14 14.61 12.59
N SER A 38 -28.39 14.26 13.63
CA SER A 38 -27.28 15.08 14.10
C SER A 38 -26.25 15.33 12.97
N PRO A 39 -25.56 16.47 12.96
CA PRO A 39 -24.46 16.70 12.03
C PRO A 39 -23.38 15.61 12.13
N LEU A 40 -22.78 15.24 10.99
CA LEU A 40 -21.81 14.12 10.92
C LEU A 40 -20.62 14.29 11.89
N ASN A 41 -20.12 15.50 12.05
CA ASN A 41 -19.03 15.81 13.00
C ASN A 41 -19.45 15.61 14.47
N VAL A 42 -20.73 15.83 14.80
CA VAL A 42 -21.28 15.59 16.14
C VAL A 42 -21.42 14.08 16.39
N MET A 43 -21.92 13.33 15.41
CA MET A 43 -21.96 11.87 15.46
C MET A 43 -20.56 11.27 15.62
N GLN A 44 -19.57 11.76 14.87
CA GLN A 44 -18.17 11.35 14.99
C GLN A 44 -17.59 11.63 16.37
N SER A 45 -17.90 12.79 16.96
CA SER A 45 -17.46 13.15 18.31
C SER A 45 -18.08 12.22 19.36
N ALA A 46 -19.36 11.87 19.20
CA ALA A 46 -20.04 10.91 20.07
C ALA A 46 -19.44 9.49 19.96
N LEU A 47 -19.06 9.07 18.75
CA LEU A 47 -18.38 7.78 18.53
C LEU A 47 -16.94 7.76 19.06
N ASN A 48 -16.22 8.87 18.99
CA ASN A 48 -14.91 8.99 19.63
C ASN A 48 -15.04 8.92 21.16
N LEU A 49 -16.09 9.52 21.73
CA LEU A 49 -16.40 9.38 23.15
C LEU A 49 -16.69 7.92 23.50
N LEU A 50 -17.49 7.23 22.68
CA LEU A 50 -17.76 5.80 22.83
C LEU A 50 -16.48 4.97 22.80
N ALA A 51 -15.55 5.23 21.86
CA ALA A 51 -14.28 4.52 21.75
C ALA A 51 -13.35 4.78 22.95
N GLY A 52 -13.44 5.97 23.55
CA GLY A 52 -12.70 6.35 24.75
C GLY A 52 -13.21 5.67 26.02
N MET A 53 -14.47 5.22 26.07
CA MET A 53 -15.05 4.57 27.24
C MET A 53 -14.25 3.36 27.70
N GLY A 54 -13.70 2.59 26.76
CA GLY A 54 -12.84 1.43 26.99
C GLY A 54 -11.57 1.70 27.80
N SER A 55 -11.10 2.95 27.80
CA SER A 55 -9.93 3.39 28.57
C SER A 55 -10.27 3.97 29.94
N VAL A 56 -11.54 4.37 30.14
CA VAL A 56 -12.02 5.06 31.33
C VAL A 56 -12.77 4.12 32.27
N PHE A 57 -13.63 3.25 31.72
CA PHE A 57 -14.45 2.30 32.47
C PHE A 57 -13.86 0.88 32.37
N PRO A 58 -13.56 0.21 33.48
CA PRO A 58 -13.20 -1.21 33.45
C PRO A 58 -14.32 -2.09 32.91
N TYR A 59 -13.98 -3.25 32.35
CA TYR A 59 -14.93 -4.19 31.74
C TYR A 59 -16.10 -4.54 32.68
N ALA A 60 -15.80 -4.79 33.96
CA ALA A 60 -16.81 -5.15 34.96
C ALA A 60 -17.94 -4.11 35.06
N ILE A 61 -17.62 -2.82 34.93
CA ILE A 61 -18.63 -1.75 34.93
C ILE A 61 -19.34 -1.69 33.59
N GLN A 62 -18.63 -1.86 32.47
CA GLN A 62 -19.23 -1.78 31.13
C GLN A 62 -20.33 -2.81 30.90
N VAL A 63 -20.14 -4.05 31.36
CA VAL A 63 -21.14 -5.13 31.23
C VAL A 63 -22.41 -4.82 32.03
N GLU A 64 -22.30 -4.00 33.08
CA GLU A 64 -23.43 -3.59 33.91
C GLU A 64 -24.17 -2.35 33.38
N ILE A 65 -23.69 -1.71 32.29
CA ILE A 65 -24.36 -0.56 31.65
C ILE A 65 -25.49 -1.08 30.74
N PRO A 66 -26.78 -0.86 31.08
CA PRO A 66 -27.91 -1.44 30.33
C PRO A 66 -27.98 -0.98 28.87
N SER A 67 -27.76 0.31 28.60
CA SER A 67 -27.83 0.84 27.23
C SER A 67 -26.72 0.29 26.34
N LEU A 68 -25.54 -0.01 26.92
CA LEU A 68 -24.43 -0.62 26.18
C LEU A 68 -24.74 -2.09 25.86
N GLY A 69 -25.29 -2.84 26.82
CA GLY A 69 -25.76 -4.21 26.60
C GLY A 69 -26.85 -4.29 25.53
N HIS A 70 -27.82 -3.37 25.57
CA HIS A 70 -28.87 -3.28 24.56
C HIS A 70 -28.32 -2.96 23.16
N LEU A 71 -27.33 -2.07 23.07
CA LEU A 71 -26.64 -1.75 21.82
C LEU A 71 -25.93 -2.98 21.25
N TYR A 72 -25.21 -3.76 22.07
CA TYR A 72 -24.56 -4.99 21.59
C TYR A 72 -25.57 -6.02 21.09
N ALA A 73 -26.70 -6.19 21.80
CA ALA A 73 -27.72 -7.16 21.42
C ALA A 73 -28.45 -6.80 20.11
N ASN A 74 -28.65 -5.51 19.84
CA ASN A 74 -29.43 -5.02 18.69
C ASN A 74 -28.58 -4.22 17.69
N LEU A 75 -27.26 -4.47 17.65
CA LEU A 75 -26.32 -3.64 16.90
C LEU A 75 -26.65 -3.61 15.40
N GLN A 76 -26.97 -4.76 14.80
CA GLN A 76 -27.28 -4.84 13.38
C GLN A 76 -28.48 -3.97 13.02
N ASP A 77 -29.60 -4.13 13.73
CA ASP A 77 -30.82 -3.36 13.47
C ASP A 77 -30.60 -1.86 13.72
N PHE A 78 -29.88 -1.51 14.78
CA PHE A 78 -29.54 -0.12 15.08
C PHE A 78 -28.70 0.53 13.97
N CYS A 79 -27.76 -0.22 13.39
CA CYS A 79 -26.84 0.31 12.38
C CYS A 79 -27.52 0.53 11.01
N LEU A 80 -28.63 -0.15 10.69
CA LEU A 80 -29.23 -0.11 9.35
C LEU A 80 -29.63 1.30 8.89
N HIS A 81 -30.01 2.18 9.82
CA HIS A 81 -30.43 3.55 9.52
C HIS A 81 -29.27 4.55 9.47
N LEU A 82 -28.05 4.12 9.79
CA LEU A 82 -26.85 4.96 9.81
C LEU A 82 -26.14 4.92 8.46
N SER A 83 -25.38 5.96 8.14
CA SER A 83 -24.53 5.94 6.94
C SER A 83 -23.39 4.91 7.07
N PRO A 84 -22.88 4.32 5.98
CA PRO A 84 -21.81 3.31 6.04
C PRO A 84 -20.57 3.77 6.81
N SER A 85 -20.20 5.05 6.71
CA SER A 85 -19.08 5.64 7.44
C SER A 85 -19.31 5.63 8.96
N VAL A 86 -20.52 6.01 9.40
CA VAL A 86 -20.90 6.03 10.82
C VAL A 86 -21.01 4.60 11.37
N GLN A 87 -21.54 3.66 10.58
CA GLN A 87 -21.55 2.23 10.95
C GLN A 87 -20.14 1.70 11.21
N CYS A 88 -19.20 1.95 10.29
CA CYS A 88 -17.81 1.54 10.47
C CYS A 88 -17.19 2.12 11.74
N GLN A 89 -17.43 3.41 12.02
CA GLN A 89 -16.94 4.08 13.22
C GLN A 89 -17.56 3.53 14.50
N LEU A 90 -18.85 3.16 14.47
CA LEU A 90 -19.54 2.50 15.58
C LEU A 90 -18.94 1.13 15.88
N TYR A 91 -18.76 0.28 14.87
CA TYR A 91 -18.07 -1.00 15.03
C TYR A 91 -16.63 -0.83 15.53
N THR A 92 -15.91 0.16 15.01
CA THR A 92 -14.56 0.51 15.50
C THR A 92 -14.57 0.93 16.96
N ALA A 93 -15.49 1.79 17.39
CA ALA A 93 -15.60 2.26 18.77
C ALA A 93 -15.92 1.11 19.74
N LEU A 94 -16.87 0.25 19.37
CA LEU A 94 -17.23 -0.93 20.17
C LEU A 94 -16.07 -1.95 20.22
N ALA A 95 -15.39 -2.19 19.10
CA ALA A 95 -14.20 -3.03 19.08
C ALA A 95 -13.09 -2.47 19.97
N HIS A 96 -12.88 -1.15 19.98
CA HIS A 96 -11.92 -0.51 20.89
C HIS A 96 -12.26 -0.77 22.35
N ASN A 97 -13.54 -0.68 22.74
CA ASN A 97 -14.00 -0.96 24.09
C ASN A 97 -13.73 -2.40 24.51
N VAL A 98 -14.07 -3.37 23.66
CA VAL A 98 -13.85 -4.79 23.96
C VAL A 98 -12.36 -5.13 24.03
N LEU A 99 -11.54 -4.50 23.18
CA LEU A 99 -10.11 -4.82 23.06
C LEU A 99 -9.21 -4.06 24.06
N SER A 100 -9.69 -2.96 24.67
CA SER A 100 -8.91 -2.18 25.65
C SER A 100 -9.01 -2.74 27.07
N THR A 101 -10.09 -3.44 27.41
CA THR A 101 -10.38 -3.82 28.79
C THR A 101 -9.83 -5.19 29.22
N GLY A 102 -8.99 -5.82 28.40
CA GLY A 102 -8.42 -7.14 28.71
C GLY A 102 -9.44 -8.28 28.52
N LEU A 103 -9.51 -8.77 27.29
CA LEU A 103 -10.01 -10.09 26.87
C LEU A 103 -11.33 -10.61 27.47
N SER A 104 -12.37 -10.47 26.67
CA SER A 104 -13.31 -11.57 26.41
C SER A 104 -13.32 -11.80 24.89
N VAL A 105 -12.61 -12.84 24.43
CA VAL A 105 -12.66 -13.29 23.01
C VAL A 105 -14.12 -13.54 22.61
N ALA A 106 -14.97 -13.97 23.54
CA ALA A 106 -16.39 -14.18 23.34
C ALA A 106 -17.14 -12.88 23.02
N SER A 107 -16.83 -11.76 23.70
CA SER A 107 -17.48 -10.47 23.45
C SER A 107 -17.06 -9.91 22.09
N PHE A 108 -15.80 -10.07 21.72
CA PHE A 108 -15.32 -9.67 20.39
C PHE A 108 -15.94 -10.56 19.30
N SER A 109 -16.04 -11.87 19.52
CA SER A 109 -16.74 -12.80 18.63
C SER A 109 -18.20 -12.37 18.43
N SER A 110 -18.94 -12.08 19.51
CA SER A 110 -20.34 -11.66 19.42
C SER A 110 -20.56 -10.38 18.59
N LEU A 111 -19.58 -9.46 18.61
CA LEU A 111 -19.62 -8.24 17.80
C LEU A 111 -19.45 -8.53 16.31
N VAL A 112 -18.59 -9.49 15.98
CA VAL A 112 -18.10 -9.72 14.61
C VAL A 112 -18.90 -10.81 13.88
N THR A 113 -19.30 -11.89 14.57
CA THR A 113 -20.01 -13.04 13.99
C THR A 113 -21.21 -12.64 13.12
N PRO A 114 -22.12 -11.74 13.54
CA PRO A 114 -23.29 -11.40 12.72
C PRO A 114 -22.90 -10.78 11.36
N VAL A 115 -21.84 -9.96 11.34
CA VAL A 115 -21.31 -9.36 10.10
C VAL A 115 -20.69 -10.43 9.21
N LEU A 116 -19.91 -11.36 9.78
CA LEU A 116 -19.28 -12.43 9.01
C LEU A 116 -20.30 -13.40 8.42
N THR A 117 -21.33 -13.75 9.18
CA THR A 117 -22.44 -14.58 8.69
C THR A 117 -23.14 -13.91 7.51
N SER A 118 -23.43 -12.61 7.62
CA SER A 118 -24.03 -11.82 6.53
C SER A 118 -23.16 -11.80 5.26
N VAL A 119 -21.82 -11.71 5.40
CA VAL A 119 -20.90 -11.83 4.24
C VAL A 119 -21.04 -13.20 3.58
N VAL A 120 -20.98 -14.28 4.36
CA VAL A 120 -21.09 -15.65 3.82
C VAL A 120 -22.42 -15.84 3.11
N GLU A 121 -23.54 -15.45 3.74
CA GLU A 121 -24.88 -15.56 3.16
C GLU A 121 -25.01 -14.75 1.86
N SER A 122 -24.44 -13.55 1.82
CA SER A 122 -24.44 -12.71 0.63
C SER A 122 -23.69 -13.38 -0.53
N VAL A 123 -22.48 -13.91 -0.27
CA VAL A 123 -21.68 -14.58 -1.29
C VAL A 123 -22.32 -15.88 -1.76
N VAL A 124 -22.85 -16.69 -0.84
CA VAL A 124 -23.56 -17.93 -1.20
C VAL A 124 -24.78 -17.62 -2.07
N THR A 125 -25.53 -16.56 -1.75
CA THR A 125 -26.67 -16.10 -2.55
C THR A 125 -26.25 -15.71 -3.97
N MET A 126 -25.11 -15.01 -4.10
CA MET A 126 -24.54 -14.65 -5.40
C MET A 126 -24.09 -15.87 -6.22
N GLN A 127 -23.47 -16.86 -5.57
CA GLN A 127 -23.02 -18.10 -6.21
C GLN A 127 -24.18 -18.95 -6.72
N GLN A 128 -25.27 -19.02 -5.94
CA GLN A 128 -26.46 -19.79 -6.31
C GLN A 128 -27.27 -19.11 -7.41
N ASN A 129 -27.19 -17.79 -7.54
CA ASN A 129 -27.94 -17.04 -8.54
C ASN A 129 -27.11 -15.91 -9.17
N ALA A 130 -26.51 -16.22 -10.32
CA ALA A 130 -25.69 -15.29 -11.09
C ALA A 130 -26.43 -13.99 -11.48
N GLN A 131 -27.76 -14.01 -11.61
CA GLN A 131 -28.55 -12.82 -11.94
C GLN A 131 -28.66 -11.83 -10.76
N ARG A 132 -28.45 -12.29 -9.53
CA ARG A 132 -28.53 -11.46 -8.32
C ARG A 132 -27.21 -10.80 -7.94
N VAL A 133 -26.11 -11.14 -8.62
CA VAL A 133 -24.76 -10.59 -8.34
C VAL A 133 -24.73 -9.06 -8.36
N LEU A 134 -25.51 -8.45 -9.25
CA LEU A 134 -25.59 -7.00 -9.42
C LEU A 134 -26.85 -6.39 -8.79
N GLU A 135 -27.58 -7.15 -7.97
CA GLU A 135 -28.75 -6.65 -7.24
C GLU A 135 -28.29 -5.55 -6.25
N PRO A 136 -28.82 -4.31 -6.35
CA PRO A 136 -28.31 -3.20 -5.54
C PRO A 136 -28.36 -3.44 -4.03
N ALA A 137 -29.39 -4.13 -3.55
CA ALA A 137 -29.55 -4.45 -2.13
C ALA A 137 -28.46 -5.43 -1.64
N LEU A 138 -28.21 -6.50 -2.40
CA LEU A 138 -27.21 -7.51 -2.07
C LEU A 138 -25.79 -6.95 -2.13
N LEU A 139 -25.52 -6.14 -3.17
CA LEU A 139 -24.24 -5.44 -3.30
C LEU A 139 -24.02 -4.46 -2.13
N ALA A 140 -25.02 -3.63 -1.81
CA ALA A 140 -24.90 -2.66 -0.72
C ALA A 140 -24.67 -3.35 0.63
N GLN A 141 -25.36 -4.47 0.88
CA GLN A 141 -25.17 -5.28 2.10
C GLN A 141 -23.76 -5.85 2.18
N LEU A 142 -23.29 -6.51 1.12
CA LEU A 142 -21.94 -7.07 1.08
C LEU A 142 -20.87 -5.99 1.26
N MET A 143 -20.98 -4.86 0.57
CA MET A 143 -20.00 -3.77 0.66
C MET A 143 -19.96 -3.11 2.03
N ARG A 144 -21.13 -2.93 2.66
CA ARG A 144 -21.22 -2.49 4.05
C ARG A 144 -20.45 -3.44 4.97
N ASP A 145 -20.69 -4.74 4.85
CA ASP A 145 -20.08 -5.74 5.72
C ASP A 145 -18.56 -5.84 5.50
N ILE A 146 -18.11 -5.80 4.24
CA ILE A 146 -16.68 -5.72 3.89
C ILE A 146 -16.04 -4.46 4.47
N SER A 147 -16.71 -3.31 4.39
CA SER A 147 -16.19 -2.06 4.97
C SER A 147 -16.08 -2.13 6.50
N ILE A 148 -17.02 -2.79 7.18
CA ILE A 148 -16.93 -3.07 8.62
C ILE A 148 -15.74 -3.99 8.92
N CYS A 149 -15.58 -5.09 8.17
CA CYS A 149 -14.43 -5.98 8.30
C CYS A 149 -13.08 -5.25 8.12
N ARG A 150 -13.01 -4.31 7.17
CA ARG A 150 -11.84 -3.43 6.97
C ARG A 150 -11.59 -2.52 8.15
N ALA A 151 -12.63 -1.89 8.70
CA ALA A 151 -12.53 -1.05 9.88
C ALA A 151 -12.01 -1.87 11.08
N LEU A 152 -12.53 -3.08 11.29
CA LEU A 152 -12.10 -3.99 12.35
C LEU A 152 -10.65 -4.46 12.19
N ALA A 153 -10.23 -4.80 10.97
CA ALA A 153 -8.83 -5.15 10.69
C ALA A 153 -7.89 -4.00 11.14
N ARG A 154 -8.20 -2.76 10.75
CA ARG A 154 -7.42 -1.57 11.12
C ARG A 154 -7.36 -1.33 12.64
N VAL A 155 -8.42 -1.65 13.38
CA VAL A 155 -8.43 -1.56 14.86
C VAL A 155 -7.42 -2.52 15.48
N VAL A 156 -7.23 -3.68 14.87
CA VAL A 156 -6.36 -4.75 15.38
C VAL A 156 -4.88 -4.53 15.01
N LEU A 157 -4.59 -3.67 14.02
CA LEU A 157 -3.22 -3.37 13.54
C LEU A 157 -2.22 -3.10 14.66
N THR A 158 -2.58 -2.24 15.63
CA THR A 158 -1.70 -1.81 16.73
C THR A 158 -1.84 -2.65 17.99
N LYS A 159 -2.63 -3.74 17.97
CA LYS A 159 -2.93 -4.56 19.13
C LYS A 159 -1.90 -5.70 19.32
N PRO A 160 -1.76 -6.26 20.54
CA PRO A 160 -0.86 -7.38 20.80
C PRO A 160 -1.19 -8.64 19.98
N LYS A 161 -0.19 -9.49 19.76
CA LYS A 161 -0.30 -10.75 18.98
C LYS A 161 -1.50 -11.62 19.37
N GLN A 162 -1.83 -11.72 20.66
CA GLN A 162 -2.98 -12.53 21.12
C GLN A 162 -4.31 -12.04 20.55
N VAL A 163 -4.52 -10.72 20.51
CA VAL A 163 -5.72 -10.11 19.91
C VAL A 163 -5.77 -10.36 18.41
N LYS A 164 -4.62 -10.27 17.73
CA LYS A 164 -4.50 -10.57 16.30
C LYS A 164 -4.87 -12.01 15.96
N LEU A 165 -4.41 -12.97 16.76
CA LEU A 165 -4.76 -14.39 16.62
C LEU A 165 -6.26 -14.65 16.88
N SER A 166 -6.84 -13.99 17.88
CA SER A 166 -8.28 -14.07 18.14
C SER A 166 -9.11 -13.45 17.00
N PHE A 167 -8.65 -12.33 16.43
CA PHE A 167 -9.30 -11.76 15.24
C PHE A 167 -9.23 -12.72 14.06
N TYR A 168 -8.05 -13.32 13.80
CA TYR A 168 -7.91 -14.33 12.76
C TYR A 168 -8.83 -15.53 12.96
N SER A 169 -8.98 -16.05 14.18
CA SER A 169 -9.84 -17.21 14.43
C SER A 169 -11.30 -16.96 14.05
N GLN A 170 -11.78 -15.71 14.16
CA GLN A 170 -13.10 -15.33 13.67
C GLN A 170 -13.13 -15.17 12.15
N MET A 171 -12.11 -14.52 11.57
CA MET A 171 -12.08 -14.19 10.15
C MET A 171 -11.79 -15.39 9.22
N HIS A 172 -11.09 -16.42 9.68
CA HIS A 172 -10.56 -17.47 8.81
C HIS A 172 -11.66 -18.14 7.95
N GLY A 173 -12.85 -18.35 8.52
CA GLY A 173 -13.97 -19.01 7.85
C GLY A 173 -14.59 -18.17 6.72
N VAL A 174 -14.42 -16.84 6.74
CA VAL A 174 -15.00 -15.94 5.73
C VAL A 174 -14.03 -15.69 4.55
N LEU A 175 -12.72 -15.89 4.74
CA LEU A 175 -11.70 -15.58 3.73
C LEU A 175 -11.90 -16.29 2.38
N PRO A 176 -12.31 -17.59 2.32
CA PRO A 176 -12.59 -18.25 1.05
C PRO A 176 -13.78 -17.60 0.32
N TYR A 177 -14.83 -17.24 1.05
CA TYR A 177 -16.02 -16.60 0.48
C TYR A 177 -15.70 -15.21 -0.06
N THR A 178 -14.84 -14.43 0.61
CA THR A 178 -14.43 -13.13 0.08
C THR A 178 -13.56 -13.26 -1.17
N LEU A 179 -12.74 -14.31 -1.30
CA LEU A 179 -12.02 -14.61 -2.55
C LEU A 179 -13.00 -14.99 -3.66
N ASP A 180 -13.99 -15.84 -3.34
CA ASP A 180 -15.02 -16.23 -4.29
C ASP A 180 -15.87 -15.03 -4.73
N ALA A 181 -16.14 -14.07 -3.84
CA ALA A 181 -16.81 -12.83 -4.20
C ALA A 181 -16.01 -12.05 -5.27
N VAL A 182 -14.68 -11.97 -5.13
CA VAL A 182 -13.82 -11.36 -6.16
C VAL A 182 -13.98 -12.13 -7.47
N ARG A 183 -13.87 -13.47 -7.45
CA ARG A 183 -14.04 -14.31 -8.65
C ARG A 183 -15.40 -14.10 -9.32
N VAL A 184 -16.48 -14.04 -8.53
CA VAL A 184 -17.85 -13.84 -9.04
C VAL A 184 -17.97 -12.48 -9.73
N TYR A 185 -17.53 -11.39 -9.09
CA TYR A 185 -17.58 -10.07 -9.74
C TYR A 185 -16.70 -10.02 -10.99
N MET A 186 -15.49 -10.59 -10.94
CA MET A 186 -14.58 -10.67 -12.09
C MET A 186 -15.20 -11.42 -13.27
N ASN A 187 -15.92 -12.51 -13.01
CA ASN A 187 -16.61 -13.30 -14.04
C ASN A 187 -17.83 -12.58 -14.63
N VAL A 188 -18.47 -11.70 -13.87
CA VAL A 188 -19.64 -10.93 -14.32
C VAL A 188 -19.25 -9.65 -15.05
N LEU A 189 -18.07 -9.07 -14.80
CA LEU A 189 -17.57 -7.88 -15.51
C LEU A 189 -17.71 -7.91 -17.05
N PRO A 190 -17.40 -9.01 -17.78
CA PRO A 190 -17.57 -9.07 -19.23
C PRO A 190 -19.01 -8.89 -19.71
N GLN A 191 -19.99 -9.23 -18.88
CA GLN A 191 -21.42 -9.31 -19.23
C GLN A 191 -22.23 -8.18 -18.58
N CYS A 192 -21.56 -7.31 -17.82
CA CYS A 192 -22.18 -6.28 -17.00
C CYS A 192 -22.61 -5.07 -17.87
N PRO A 193 -23.85 -4.56 -17.73
CA PRO A 193 -24.26 -3.35 -18.43
C PRO A 193 -23.47 -2.13 -17.93
N PRO A 194 -23.25 -1.10 -18.77
CA PRO A 194 -22.45 0.08 -18.41
C PRO A 194 -22.93 0.79 -17.14
N SER A 195 -24.24 0.76 -16.87
CA SER A 195 -24.86 1.36 -15.68
C SER A 195 -24.51 0.68 -14.36
N GLN A 196 -24.12 -0.61 -14.39
CA GLN A 196 -23.78 -1.40 -13.19
C GLN A 196 -22.29 -1.70 -13.08
N LEU A 197 -21.54 -1.42 -14.15
CA LEU A 197 -20.11 -1.70 -14.25
C LEU A 197 -19.31 -0.95 -13.17
N SER A 198 -19.63 0.32 -12.92
CA SER A 198 -18.98 1.11 -11.85
C SER A 198 -19.18 0.48 -10.47
N SER A 199 -20.37 -0.06 -10.18
CA SER A 199 -20.68 -0.67 -8.88
C SER A 199 -19.96 -2.00 -8.70
N ALA A 200 -19.88 -2.84 -9.74
CA ALA A 200 -19.12 -4.10 -9.71
C ALA A 200 -17.61 -3.85 -9.52
N VAL A 201 -17.07 -2.82 -10.16
CA VAL A 201 -15.66 -2.42 -10.04
C VAL A 201 -15.37 -1.84 -8.66
N GLY A 202 -16.29 -1.03 -8.12
CA GLY A 202 -16.24 -0.58 -6.73
C GLY A 202 -16.20 -1.76 -5.75
N ALA A 203 -16.97 -2.83 -6.02
CA ALA A 203 -16.96 -4.03 -5.20
C ALA A 203 -15.60 -4.73 -5.20
N ILE A 204 -14.98 -4.88 -6.37
CA ILE A 204 -13.63 -5.45 -6.50
C ILE A 204 -12.61 -4.58 -5.76
N HIS A 205 -12.69 -3.26 -5.91
CA HIS A 205 -11.82 -2.32 -5.20
C HIS A 205 -11.91 -2.49 -3.67
N ASP A 206 -13.13 -2.62 -3.13
CA ASP A 206 -13.32 -2.77 -1.69
C ASP A 206 -12.89 -4.14 -1.16
N LEU A 207 -13.07 -5.20 -1.94
CA LEU A 207 -12.55 -6.54 -1.63
C LEU A 207 -11.01 -6.58 -1.62
N ILE A 208 -10.35 -5.95 -2.60
CA ILE A 208 -8.88 -5.80 -2.60
C ILE A 208 -8.43 -4.94 -1.42
N GLY A 209 -9.18 -3.88 -1.11
CA GLY A 209 -8.97 -3.05 0.07
C GLY A 209 -9.07 -3.85 1.36
N PHE A 210 -9.98 -4.82 1.45
CA PHE A 210 -10.09 -5.74 2.56
C PHE A 210 -8.83 -6.58 2.77
N TYR A 211 -8.30 -7.21 1.73
CA TYR A 211 -7.04 -7.96 1.85
C TYR A 211 -5.86 -7.06 2.19
N SER A 212 -5.84 -5.82 1.70
CA SER A 212 -4.81 -4.84 2.05
C SER A 212 -4.82 -4.51 3.54
N ASP A 213 -5.99 -4.21 4.11
CA ASP A 213 -6.16 -3.91 5.52
C ASP A 213 -5.91 -5.16 6.39
N LEU A 214 -6.34 -6.34 5.94
CA LEU A 214 -6.12 -7.62 6.61
C LEU A 214 -4.62 -7.96 6.72
N PHE A 215 -3.90 -7.96 5.60
CA PHE A 215 -2.48 -8.29 5.59
C PHE A 215 -1.65 -7.27 6.35
N ARG A 216 -1.93 -5.98 6.20
CA ARG A 216 -1.25 -4.96 7.01
C ARG A 216 -1.43 -5.20 8.51
N SER A 217 -2.60 -5.69 8.91
CA SER A 217 -2.96 -5.82 10.33
C SER A 217 -2.45 -7.12 10.96
N ILE A 218 -2.59 -8.25 10.27
CA ILE A 218 -2.35 -9.59 10.84
C ILE A 218 -1.51 -10.54 9.96
N ARG A 219 -0.82 -10.07 8.90
CA ARG A 219 -0.06 -10.97 8.00
C ARG A 219 0.90 -11.91 8.73
N LYS A 220 1.59 -11.43 9.77
CA LYS A 220 2.56 -12.23 10.55
C LYS A 220 1.90 -13.36 11.36
N GLU A 221 0.62 -13.22 11.64
CA GLU A 221 -0.18 -14.15 12.41
C GLU A 221 -0.97 -15.12 11.52
N LEU A 222 -1.01 -14.89 10.21
CA LEU A 222 -1.66 -15.78 9.26
C LEU A 222 -0.79 -17.01 8.96
N PRO A 223 -1.42 -18.20 8.82
CA PRO A 223 -0.74 -19.37 8.28
C PRO A 223 -0.20 -19.12 6.86
N THR A 224 0.98 -19.66 6.59
CA THR A 224 1.70 -19.45 5.33
C THR A 224 0.93 -19.97 4.12
N ASP A 225 0.26 -21.11 4.25
CA ASP A 225 -0.62 -21.71 3.24
C ASP A 225 -1.81 -20.80 2.91
N VAL A 226 -2.43 -20.17 3.91
CA VAL A 226 -3.55 -19.23 3.70
C VAL A 226 -3.07 -17.97 2.97
N VAL A 227 -1.93 -17.41 3.37
CA VAL A 227 -1.33 -16.27 2.66
C VAL A 227 -1.01 -16.67 1.21
N GLY A 228 -0.34 -17.81 1.02
CA GLY A 228 0.03 -18.32 -0.30
C GLY A 228 -1.19 -18.48 -1.22
N ALA A 229 -2.21 -19.22 -0.78
CA ALA A 229 -3.41 -19.47 -1.57
C ALA A 229 -4.18 -18.18 -1.91
N THR A 230 -4.22 -17.23 -0.98
CA THR A 230 -4.86 -15.92 -1.20
C THR A 230 -4.11 -15.12 -2.25
N VAL A 231 -2.78 -15.04 -2.15
CA VAL A 231 -1.95 -14.31 -3.10
C VAL A 231 -1.98 -14.96 -4.48
N THR A 232 -1.84 -16.29 -4.57
CA THR A 232 -1.95 -17.03 -5.83
C THR A 232 -3.28 -16.75 -6.51
N THR A 233 -4.40 -16.85 -5.77
CA THR A 233 -5.74 -16.56 -6.32
C THR A 233 -5.82 -15.13 -6.85
N LEU A 234 -5.32 -14.15 -6.09
CA LEU A 234 -5.35 -12.74 -6.52
C LEU A 234 -4.46 -12.48 -7.74
N VAL A 235 -3.29 -13.13 -7.83
CA VAL A 235 -2.41 -13.03 -9.00
C VAL A 235 -3.09 -13.66 -10.23
N GLU A 236 -3.62 -14.87 -10.11
CA GLU A 236 -4.36 -15.56 -11.19
C GLU A 236 -5.51 -14.70 -11.71
N LEU A 237 -6.25 -14.07 -10.80
CA LEU A 237 -7.37 -13.18 -11.15
C LEU A 237 -6.94 -12.01 -12.03
N PHE A 238 -5.75 -11.47 -11.80
CA PHE A 238 -5.18 -10.35 -12.57
C PHE A 238 -4.43 -10.80 -13.82
N GLN A 239 -4.02 -12.09 -13.92
CA GLN A 239 -3.44 -12.67 -15.13
C GLN A 239 -4.46 -12.88 -16.26
N HIS A 240 -5.76 -12.90 -15.95
CA HIS A 240 -6.79 -13.01 -16.98
C HIS A 240 -6.82 -11.76 -17.87
N GLY A 241 -6.20 -11.82 -19.06
CA GLY A 241 -5.96 -10.67 -19.96
C GLY A 241 -7.20 -9.87 -20.39
N GLN A 242 -8.43 -10.39 -20.20
CA GLN A 242 -9.66 -9.62 -20.41
C GLN A 242 -9.96 -8.60 -19.31
N PHE A 243 -9.36 -8.74 -18.14
CA PHE A 243 -9.61 -7.86 -17.00
C PHE A 243 -8.86 -6.54 -17.14
N ALA A 244 -7.59 -6.60 -17.53
CA ALA A 244 -6.73 -5.44 -17.61
C ALA A 244 -7.19 -4.43 -18.67
N SER A 245 -7.62 -4.90 -19.84
CA SER A 245 -8.23 -4.07 -20.89
C SER A 245 -9.57 -3.45 -20.49
N LYS A 246 -10.34 -4.12 -19.61
CA LYS A 246 -11.62 -3.59 -19.10
C LYS A 246 -11.41 -2.55 -18.02
N LEU A 247 -10.39 -2.69 -17.16
CA LEU A 247 -10.02 -1.65 -16.21
C LEU A 247 -9.67 -0.34 -16.93
N GLU A 248 -8.98 -0.42 -18.06
CA GLU A 248 -8.68 0.76 -18.87
C GLU A 248 -9.95 1.41 -19.44
N ALA A 249 -10.88 0.62 -20.00
CA ALA A 249 -12.15 1.11 -20.53
C ALA A 249 -13.03 1.84 -19.49
N LEU A 250 -12.77 1.60 -18.20
CA LEU A 250 -13.52 2.19 -17.09
C LEU A 250 -13.03 3.56 -16.66
N GLY A 251 -11.85 4.01 -17.11
CA GLY A 251 -11.23 5.24 -16.65
C GLY A 251 -10.91 5.18 -15.14
N ALA A 252 -11.18 6.27 -14.42
CA ALA A 252 -10.72 6.46 -13.04
C ALA A 252 -11.09 5.31 -12.05
N PRO A 253 -12.30 4.73 -12.04
CA PRO A 253 -12.62 3.57 -11.19
C PRO A 253 -11.75 2.33 -11.48
N GLY A 254 -11.47 2.05 -12.75
CA GLY A 254 -10.61 0.93 -13.13
C GLY A 254 -9.14 1.17 -12.75
N THR A 255 -8.68 2.41 -12.92
CA THR A 255 -7.36 2.85 -12.42
C THR A 255 -7.23 2.67 -10.92
N ALA A 256 -8.28 3.00 -10.14
CA ALA A 256 -8.27 2.84 -8.69
C ALA A 256 -8.10 1.36 -8.28
N VAL A 257 -8.74 0.42 -8.98
CA VAL A 257 -8.55 -1.02 -8.75
C VAL A 257 -7.12 -1.45 -9.03
N LEU A 258 -6.54 -1.01 -10.15
CA LEU A 258 -5.15 -1.31 -10.50
C LEU A 258 -4.18 -0.78 -9.43
N CYS A 259 -4.34 0.48 -9.00
CA CYS A 259 -3.52 1.06 -7.95
C CYS A 259 -3.68 0.34 -6.60
N ALA A 260 -4.92 -0.04 -6.23
CA ALA A 260 -5.19 -0.81 -5.03
C ALA A 260 -4.52 -2.19 -5.07
N PHE A 261 -4.50 -2.83 -6.23
CA PHE A 261 -3.83 -4.11 -6.42
C PHE A 261 -2.31 -4.00 -6.35
N LEU A 262 -1.68 -3.03 -7.03
CA LEU A 262 -0.24 -2.78 -6.92
C LEU A 262 0.16 -2.47 -5.46
N LYS A 263 -0.66 -1.71 -4.74
CA LYS A 263 -0.48 -1.44 -3.31
C LYS A 263 -0.60 -2.72 -2.46
N LEU A 264 -1.52 -3.61 -2.79
CA LEU A 264 -1.66 -4.92 -2.12
C LEU A 264 -0.42 -5.78 -2.34
N LEU A 265 0.07 -5.88 -3.58
CA LEU A 265 1.32 -6.57 -3.90
C LEU A 265 2.49 -5.98 -3.11
N ARG A 266 2.55 -4.65 -2.98
CA ARG A 266 3.58 -3.97 -2.18
C ARG A 266 3.51 -4.38 -0.72
N ILE A 267 2.31 -4.34 -0.11
CA ILE A 267 2.11 -4.76 1.29
C ILE A 267 2.58 -6.20 1.47
N LEU A 268 2.36 -7.08 0.50
CA LEU A 268 2.79 -8.47 0.58
C LEU A 268 4.31 -8.59 0.65
N VAL A 269 5.05 -7.84 -0.19
CA VAL A 269 6.53 -7.88 -0.28
C VAL A 269 7.27 -7.00 0.73
N GLU A 270 6.56 -6.21 1.53
CA GLU A 270 7.15 -5.33 2.56
C GLU A 270 8.04 -6.06 3.58
N GLU A 271 7.84 -7.37 3.79
CA GLU A 271 8.75 -8.16 4.61
C GLU A 271 9.11 -9.48 3.93
N TYR A 272 10.34 -9.93 4.20
CA TYR A 272 10.78 -11.24 3.74
C TYR A 272 9.98 -12.37 4.41
N SER A 273 9.43 -13.27 3.59
CA SER A 273 8.77 -14.50 4.03
C SER A 273 9.14 -15.63 3.07
N PRO A 274 9.46 -16.84 3.57
CA PRO A 274 9.82 -17.97 2.70
C PRO A 274 8.68 -18.36 1.76
N THR A 275 7.43 -18.19 2.17
CA THR A 275 6.25 -18.45 1.33
C THR A 275 6.14 -17.46 0.19
N LEU A 276 6.45 -16.19 0.47
CA LEU A 276 6.44 -15.14 -0.54
C LEU A 276 7.62 -15.25 -1.50
N ALA A 277 8.76 -15.76 -1.03
CA ALA A 277 9.92 -16.01 -1.89
C ALA A 277 9.59 -16.94 -3.06
N GLY A 278 8.70 -17.93 -2.86
CA GLY A 278 8.19 -18.79 -3.92
C GLY A 278 7.24 -18.09 -4.91
N LEU A 279 6.56 -17.03 -4.48
CA LEU A 279 5.59 -16.28 -5.28
C LEU A 279 6.19 -15.04 -5.97
N LEU A 280 7.38 -14.61 -5.56
CA LEU A 280 8.01 -13.40 -6.07
C LEU A 280 8.22 -13.45 -7.60
N HIS A 281 8.56 -14.63 -8.12
CA HIS A 281 8.64 -14.85 -9.57
C HIS A 281 7.32 -14.55 -10.27
N SER A 282 6.20 -15.05 -9.74
CA SER A 282 4.86 -14.84 -10.32
C SER A 282 4.40 -13.38 -10.22
N ILE A 283 4.79 -12.67 -9.15
CA ILE A 283 4.54 -11.23 -9.01
C ILE A 283 5.31 -10.43 -10.08
N LEU A 284 6.59 -10.75 -10.28
CA LEU A 284 7.43 -10.11 -11.29
C LEU A 284 6.92 -10.40 -12.71
N ASP A 285 6.60 -11.66 -13.00
CA ASP A 285 6.02 -12.08 -14.28
C ASP A 285 4.70 -11.37 -14.56
N LEU A 286 3.82 -11.27 -13.56
CA LEU A 286 2.57 -10.50 -13.69
C LEU A 286 2.84 -9.03 -14.03
N CYS A 287 3.79 -8.38 -13.34
CA CYS A 287 4.07 -6.95 -13.52
C CYS A 287 4.73 -6.64 -14.87
N PHE A 288 5.68 -7.48 -15.30
CA PHE A 288 6.48 -7.23 -16.51
C PHE A 288 5.93 -7.88 -17.78
N ASN A 289 4.97 -8.80 -17.68
CA ASN A 289 4.30 -9.39 -18.83
C ASN A 289 2.83 -8.96 -18.91
N THR A 290 1.98 -9.44 -18.00
CA THR A 290 0.52 -9.24 -18.12
C THR A 290 0.09 -7.79 -17.91
N LEU A 291 0.65 -7.13 -16.87
CA LEU A 291 0.27 -5.77 -16.49
C LEU A 291 1.15 -4.70 -17.13
N HIS A 292 2.19 -5.06 -17.88
CA HIS A 292 3.17 -4.10 -18.38
C HIS A 292 2.51 -3.01 -19.24
N GLU A 293 1.78 -3.39 -20.29
CA GLU A 293 1.07 -2.41 -21.12
C GLU A 293 0.02 -1.63 -20.32
N VAL A 294 -0.66 -2.30 -19.41
CA VAL A 294 -1.75 -1.73 -18.59
C VAL A 294 -1.22 -0.71 -17.57
N ILE A 295 0.07 -0.75 -17.24
CA ILE A 295 0.73 0.24 -16.38
C ILE A 295 1.36 1.35 -17.23
N PHE A 296 2.15 0.97 -18.24
CA PHE A 296 3.01 1.92 -18.96
C PHE A 296 2.35 2.63 -20.13
N ALA A 297 1.31 2.05 -20.75
CA ALA A 297 0.50 2.69 -21.79
C ALA A 297 -0.79 3.34 -21.24
N HIS A 298 -0.98 3.32 -19.92
CA HIS A 298 -2.21 3.72 -19.25
C HIS A 298 -2.50 5.23 -19.42
N GLN A 299 -3.75 5.59 -19.71
CA GLN A 299 -4.19 7.00 -19.86
C GLN A 299 -3.83 7.87 -18.63
N HIS A 300 -3.97 7.32 -17.44
CA HIS A 300 -3.60 7.94 -16.15
C HIS A 300 -2.23 7.46 -15.62
N TYR A 301 -1.23 7.36 -16.51
CA TYR A 301 0.15 6.93 -16.21
C TYR A 301 0.71 7.52 -14.91
N ASP A 302 0.64 8.85 -14.74
CA ASP A 302 1.19 9.56 -13.57
C ASP A 302 0.57 9.14 -12.24
N THR A 303 -0.62 8.55 -12.25
CA THR A 303 -1.30 8.04 -11.06
C THR A 303 -0.90 6.61 -10.74
N VAL A 304 -0.67 5.77 -11.75
CA VAL A 304 -0.42 4.32 -11.59
C VAL A 304 1.06 4.03 -11.29
N VAL A 305 1.95 4.66 -12.03
CA VAL A 305 3.39 4.40 -12.00
C VAL A 305 4.04 4.61 -10.62
N PRO A 306 3.64 5.61 -9.79
CA PRO A 306 4.13 5.72 -8.42
C PRO A 306 3.91 4.45 -7.57
N PHE A 307 2.80 3.73 -7.78
CA PHE A 307 2.53 2.48 -7.08
C PHE A 307 3.40 1.33 -7.60
N PHE A 308 3.65 1.28 -8.91
CA PHE A 308 4.59 0.34 -9.50
C PHE A 308 6.01 0.58 -8.97
N ILE A 309 6.49 1.82 -8.96
CA ILE A 309 7.81 2.17 -8.40
C ILE A 309 7.90 1.77 -6.92
N ALA A 310 6.87 2.07 -6.12
CA ALA A 310 6.86 1.70 -4.71
C ALA A 310 6.92 0.18 -4.51
N LEU A 311 6.27 -0.60 -5.37
CA LEU A 311 6.36 -2.07 -5.35
C LEU A 311 7.78 -2.54 -5.71
N MET A 312 8.37 -1.99 -6.78
CA MET A 312 9.71 -2.38 -7.23
C MET A 312 10.80 -2.02 -6.21
N GLU A 313 10.71 -0.85 -5.57
CA GLU A 313 11.57 -0.44 -4.46
C GLU A 313 11.51 -1.48 -3.34
N GLU A 314 10.31 -1.83 -2.88
CA GLU A 314 10.08 -2.78 -1.79
C GLU A 314 10.62 -4.19 -2.12
N ILE A 315 10.48 -4.64 -3.39
CA ILE A 315 11.03 -5.90 -3.87
C ILE A 315 12.56 -5.88 -3.85
N LEU A 316 13.18 -4.84 -4.41
CA LEU A 316 14.63 -4.74 -4.48
C LEU A 316 15.25 -4.56 -3.09
N GLU A 317 14.58 -3.83 -2.20
CA GLU A 317 15.07 -3.57 -0.86
C GLU A 317 14.96 -4.82 0.03
N ASN A 318 13.77 -5.42 0.15
CA ASN A 318 13.53 -6.50 1.11
C ASN A 318 13.86 -7.89 0.58
N HIS A 319 13.87 -8.07 -0.75
CA HIS A 319 14.09 -9.37 -1.40
C HIS A 319 15.34 -9.37 -2.27
N TYR A 320 16.35 -8.54 -1.95
CA TYR A 320 17.61 -8.48 -2.69
C TYR A 320 18.27 -9.85 -2.90
N ARG A 321 18.17 -10.75 -1.91
CA ARG A 321 18.70 -12.13 -1.97
C ARG A 321 18.01 -13.03 -3.00
N TYR A 322 16.81 -12.67 -3.46
CA TYR A 322 16.19 -13.34 -4.61
C TYR A 322 16.99 -13.07 -5.87
N PHE A 323 17.53 -11.85 -6.02
CA PHE A 323 18.27 -11.43 -7.20
C PHE A 323 19.75 -11.77 -7.12
N VAL A 324 20.39 -11.47 -5.99
CA VAL A 324 21.84 -11.47 -5.86
C VAL A 324 22.28 -12.34 -4.69
N THR A 325 23.26 -13.21 -4.96
CA THR A 325 23.96 -14.00 -3.94
C THR A 325 25.45 -13.65 -3.92
N THR A 326 26.09 -13.93 -2.80
CA THR A 326 27.52 -13.72 -2.61
C THR A 326 28.24 -15.05 -2.81
N GLN A 327 29.10 -15.14 -3.80
CA GLN A 327 29.92 -16.33 -4.05
C GLN A 327 31.05 -16.46 -3.01
N THR A 328 31.61 -17.66 -2.95
CA THR A 328 32.80 -17.98 -2.13
C THR A 328 34.11 -17.49 -2.79
N THR A 329 34.05 -17.12 -4.07
CA THR A 329 35.15 -16.52 -4.81
C THR A 329 35.30 -15.04 -4.45
N PHE A 330 36.55 -14.62 -4.34
CA PHE A 330 36.90 -13.23 -4.11
C PHE A 330 37.24 -12.57 -5.45
N ASP A 331 36.81 -11.32 -5.60
CA ASP A 331 37.20 -10.49 -6.73
C ASP A 331 38.64 -9.99 -6.59
N ALA A 332 39.12 -9.26 -7.61
CA ALA A 332 40.47 -8.70 -7.63
C ALA A 332 40.78 -7.74 -6.47
N SER A 333 39.74 -7.25 -5.77
CA SER A 333 39.87 -6.38 -4.59
C SER A 333 39.79 -7.14 -3.25
N GLY A 334 39.72 -8.47 -3.30
CA GLY A 334 39.62 -9.32 -2.11
C GLY A 334 38.24 -9.31 -1.46
N GLN A 335 37.21 -8.80 -2.15
CA GLN A 335 35.83 -8.82 -1.68
C GLN A 335 35.09 -10.01 -2.26
N ARG A 336 34.10 -10.54 -1.52
CA ARG A 336 33.30 -11.65 -2.04
C ARG A 336 32.46 -11.17 -3.22
N GLN A 337 32.55 -11.88 -4.33
CA GLN A 337 31.87 -11.48 -5.55
C GLN A 337 30.36 -11.64 -5.43
N LYS A 338 29.62 -10.58 -5.74
CA LYS A 338 28.16 -10.61 -5.90
C LYS A 338 27.82 -11.05 -7.32
N VAL A 339 26.90 -12.01 -7.45
CA VAL A 339 26.41 -12.52 -8.74
C VAL A 339 24.91 -12.71 -8.68
N PHE A 340 24.27 -12.80 -9.84
CA PHE A 340 22.87 -13.18 -9.91
C PHE A 340 22.66 -14.63 -9.42
N THR A 341 21.54 -14.86 -8.74
CA THR A 341 21.14 -16.19 -8.26
C THR A 341 20.75 -17.13 -9.41
N SER A 342 20.19 -16.57 -10.48
CA SER A 342 19.77 -17.25 -11.71
C SER A 342 19.64 -16.24 -12.85
N ASP A 343 19.62 -16.73 -14.09
CA ASP A 343 19.45 -15.88 -15.28
C ASP A 343 18.12 -15.12 -15.25
N ALA A 344 17.03 -15.79 -14.87
CA ALA A 344 15.70 -15.18 -14.75
C ALA A 344 15.69 -14.06 -13.70
N ALA A 345 16.34 -14.26 -12.56
CA ALA A 345 16.45 -13.23 -11.54
C ALA A 345 17.29 -12.04 -12.04
N GLY A 346 18.38 -12.30 -12.76
CA GLY A 346 19.17 -11.25 -13.42
C GLY A 346 18.35 -10.44 -14.43
N GLN A 347 17.55 -11.12 -15.26
CA GLN A 347 16.66 -10.47 -16.22
C GLN A 347 15.66 -9.54 -15.54
N TYR A 348 14.93 -10.03 -14.52
CA TYR A 348 13.98 -9.19 -13.79
C TYR A 348 14.64 -8.02 -13.07
N PHE A 349 15.80 -8.23 -12.44
CA PHE A 349 16.57 -7.16 -11.80
C PHE A 349 16.88 -6.03 -12.80
N MET A 350 17.34 -6.40 -14.00
CA MET A 350 17.65 -5.43 -15.05
C MET A 350 16.40 -4.77 -15.62
N MET A 351 15.31 -5.50 -15.82
CA MET A 351 14.03 -4.93 -16.26
C MET A 351 13.51 -3.88 -15.28
N ILE A 352 13.66 -4.09 -13.97
CA ILE A 352 13.28 -3.10 -12.94
C ILE A 352 14.12 -1.83 -13.10
N LEU A 353 15.44 -1.96 -13.16
CA LEU A 353 16.34 -0.81 -13.30
C LEU A 353 16.14 -0.07 -14.63
N GLN A 354 15.89 -0.80 -15.71
CA GLN A 354 15.59 -0.19 -17.01
C GLN A 354 14.25 0.54 -16.97
N ALA A 355 13.21 -0.04 -16.38
CA ALA A 355 11.92 0.61 -16.23
C ALA A 355 12.03 1.92 -15.43
N ILE A 356 12.77 1.92 -14.31
CA ILE A 356 13.05 3.13 -13.53
C ILE A 356 13.76 4.21 -14.39
N GLY A 357 14.77 3.81 -15.15
CA GLY A 357 15.49 4.72 -16.05
C GLY A 357 14.58 5.32 -17.12
N THR A 358 13.74 4.50 -17.76
CA THR A 358 12.76 4.94 -18.77
C THR A 358 11.75 5.92 -18.18
N ILE A 359 11.27 5.68 -16.95
CA ILE A 359 10.36 6.61 -16.25
C ILE A 359 11.05 7.97 -16.03
N LEU A 360 12.32 7.98 -15.60
CA LEU A 360 13.09 9.21 -15.42
C LEU A 360 13.35 9.99 -16.72
N GLN A 361 13.38 9.32 -17.87
CA GLN A 361 13.63 9.96 -19.16
C GLN A 361 12.42 10.75 -19.70
N GLN A 362 11.23 10.54 -19.15
CA GLN A 362 10.01 11.21 -19.61
C GLN A 362 10.15 12.74 -19.59
N GLU A 363 9.68 13.38 -20.65
CA GLU A 363 9.80 14.83 -20.84
C GLU A 363 9.11 15.64 -19.72
N SER A 364 8.03 15.11 -19.15
CA SER A 364 7.21 15.76 -18.13
C SER A 364 7.03 14.92 -16.87
N ILE A 365 8.11 14.32 -16.35
CA ILE A 365 8.05 13.58 -15.08
C ILE A 365 7.53 14.48 -13.92
N PRO A 366 6.51 14.05 -13.17
CA PRO A 366 6.04 14.78 -11.99
C PRO A 366 7.14 14.88 -10.90
N PRO A 367 7.40 16.06 -10.31
CA PRO A 367 8.42 16.20 -9.28
C PRO A 367 8.28 15.23 -8.09
N PRO A 368 7.06 14.91 -7.57
CA PRO A 368 6.92 13.92 -6.51
C PRO A 368 7.38 12.51 -6.92
N LEU A 369 7.12 12.09 -8.16
CA LEU A 369 7.55 10.80 -8.70
C LEU A 369 9.07 10.77 -8.90
N CYS A 370 9.65 11.85 -9.43
CA CYS A 370 11.11 11.99 -9.54
C CYS A 370 11.77 11.87 -8.15
N LYS A 371 11.25 12.60 -7.15
CA LYS A 371 11.73 12.50 -5.76
C LYS A 371 11.62 11.09 -5.21
N GLN A 372 10.50 10.41 -5.45
CA GLN A 372 10.30 9.02 -5.01
C GLN A 372 11.37 8.09 -5.59
N ILE A 373 11.67 8.20 -6.88
CA ILE A 373 12.70 7.38 -7.54
C ILE A 373 14.09 7.69 -6.98
N VAL A 374 14.43 8.97 -6.80
CA VAL A 374 15.73 9.37 -6.22
C VAL A 374 15.90 8.77 -4.82
N VAL A 375 14.89 8.92 -3.95
CA VAL A 375 14.92 8.36 -2.59
C VAL A 375 15.03 6.83 -2.61
N ALA A 376 14.33 6.16 -3.53
CA ALA A 376 14.40 4.71 -3.68
C ALA A 376 15.81 4.25 -4.08
N LEU A 377 16.44 4.90 -5.07
CA LEU A 377 17.79 4.56 -5.52
C LEU A 377 18.83 4.80 -4.43
N GLU A 378 18.73 5.90 -3.70
CA GLU A 378 19.62 6.20 -2.57
C GLU A 378 19.48 5.19 -1.42
N ARG A 379 18.25 4.76 -1.13
CA ARG A 379 18.00 3.71 -0.14
C ARG A 379 18.58 2.37 -0.59
N LEU A 380 18.37 2.00 -1.85
CA LEU A 380 18.95 0.77 -2.41
C LEU A 380 20.48 0.82 -2.40
N GLN A 381 21.08 1.98 -2.67
CA GLN A 381 22.52 2.18 -2.57
C GLN A 381 22.99 2.00 -1.12
N SER A 382 22.34 2.66 -0.17
CA SER A 382 22.65 2.55 1.25
C SER A 382 22.54 1.12 1.79
N SER A 383 21.49 0.39 1.39
CA SER A 383 21.22 -0.96 1.88
C SER A 383 22.06 -2.04 1.18
N HIS A 384 22.26 -1.94 -0.14
CA HIS A 384 22.79 -3.04 -0.95
C HIS A 384 24.02 -2.69 -1.79
N ASN A 385 24.47 -1.43 -1.80
CA ASN A 385 25.52 -0.90 -2.66
C ASN A 385 25.26 -1.21 -4.13
N ILE A 386 24.03 -0.92 -4.60
CA ILE A 386 23.58 -1.28 -5.96
C ILE A 386 24.44 -0.65 -7.05
N PHE A 387 24.99 0.55 -6.85
CA PHE A 387 25.78 1.23 -7.88
C PHE A 387 27.14 0.54 -8.07
N HIS A 388 27.68 -0.11 -7.03
CA HIS A 388 28.92 -0.89 -7.14
C HIS A 388 28.72 -2.27 -7.75
N PHE A 389 27.47 -2.71 -7.94
CA PHE A 389 27.19 -4.01 -8.51
C PHE A 389 27.56 -4.05 -10.00
N VAL A 390 28.30 -5.09 -10.41
CA VAL A 390 28.90 -5.18 -11.76
C VAL A 390 27.86 -5.02 -12.87
N ALA A 391 26.68 -5.63 -12.71
CA ALA A 391 25.60 -5.52 -13.71
C ALA A 391 25.07 -4.09 -13.84
N PHE A 392 24.97 -3.34 -12.73
CA PHE A 392 24.58 -1.93 -12.77
C PHE A 392 25.62 -1.11 -13.54
N LYS A 393 26.91 -1.29 -13.18
CA LYS A 393 28.04 -0.58 -13.80
C LYS A 393 28.08 -0.77 -15.31
N SER A 394 27.96 -2.01 -15.77
CA SER A 394 28.17 -2.35 -17.18
C SER A 394 26.95 -2.12 -18.06
N GLN A 395 25.73 -2.21 -17.53
CA GLN A 395 24.52 -2.23 -18.36
C GLN A 395 23.67 -0.96 -18.28
N VAL A 396 23.61 -0.26 -17.15
CA VAL A 396 22.67 0.86 -16.95
C VAL A 396 23.30 2.16 -16.47
N ARG A 397 24.50 2.11 -15.85
CA ARG A 397 25.15 3.30 -15.26
C ARG A 397 25.20 4.51 -16.20
N MET A 398 25.73 4.33 -17.42
CA MET A 398 25.86 5.44 -18.39
C MET A 398 24.49 6.03 -18.76
N ALA A 399 23.50 5.19 -19.02
CA ALA A 399 22.14 5.66 -19.33
C ALA A 399 21.55 6.49 -18.19
N TYR A 400 21.78 6.09 -16.94
CA TYR A 400 21.37 6.85 -15.77
C TYR A 400 22.08 8.20 -15.65
N LEU A 401 23.41 8.24 -15.82
CA LEU A 401 24.19 9.48 -15.81
C LEU A 401 23.65 10.49 -16.84
N HIS A 402 23.46 10.05 -18.09
CA HIS A 402 22.87 10.89 -19.14
C HIS A 402 21.44 11.35 -18.81
N THR A 403 20.63 10.48 -18.24
CA THR A 403 19.25 10.80 -17.85
C THR A 403 19.22 11.88 -16.77
N LEU A 404 20.06 11.75 -15.73
CA LEU A 404 20.15 12.72 -14.64
C LEU A 404 20.70 14.07 -15.12
N LEU A 405 21.74 14.07 -15.96
CA LEU A 405 22.25 15.29 -16.60
C LEU A 405 21.15 15.98 -17.43
N THR A 406 20.37 15.21 -18.19
CA THR A 406 19.23 15.73 -18.98
C THR A 406 18.15 16.35 -18.08
N LEU A 407 17.82 15.71 -16.96
CA LEU A 407 16.83 16.25 -16.00
C LEU A 407 17.31 17.55 -15.36
N LEU A 408 18.59 17.59 -14.97
CA LEU A 408 19.22 18.75 -14.37
C LEU A 408 19.30 19.93 -15.35
N THR A 409 19.62 19.69 -16.63
CA THR A 409 19.74 20.78 -17.63
C THR A 409 18.37 21.35 -18.03
N ARG A 410 17.32 20.53 -18.12
CA ARG A 410 15.95 20.98 -18.48
C ARG A 410 15.30 21.92 -17.45
N GLY A 411 15.78 21.95 -16.20
CA GLY A 411 15.35 22.91 -15.17
C GLY A 411 13.93 22.73 -14.61
N ARG A 412 13.12 21.80 -15.14
CA ARG A 412 11.76 21.50 -14.66
C ARG A 412 11.72 20.96 -13.23
N VAL A 413 12.82 20.35 -12.79
CA VAL A 413 12.97 19.75 -11.46
C VAL A 413 13.89 20.59 -10.57
N GLY A 414 13.90 21.92 -10.73
CA GLY A 414 14.80 22.81 -10.00
C GLY A 414 14.72 22.68 -8.47
N LEU A 415 13.56 22.30 -7.93
CA LEU A 415 13.39 22.03 -6.50
C LEU A 415 14.11 20.76 -6.01
N LEU A 416 14.49 19.85 -6.91
CA LEU A 416 15.23 18.61 -6.60
C LEU A 416 16.67 18.65 -7.11
N GLN A 417 17.20 19.83 -7.47
CA GLN A 417 18.53 19.95 -8.08
C GLN A 417 19.63 19.41 -7.16
N GLU A 418 19.50 19.63 -5.85
CA GLU A 418 20.46 19.13 -4.86
C GLU A 418 20.38 17.60 -4.75
N GLU A 419 19.19 17.02 -4.58
CA GLU A 419 19.03 15.57 -4.47
C GLU A 419 19.44 14.84 -5.77
N LEU A 420 19.14 15.41 -6.94
CA LEU A 420 19.56 14.86 -8.24
C LEU A 420 21.07 15.01 -8.45
N GLY A 421 21.67 16.10 -7.98
CA GLY A 421 23.12 16.31 -8.05
C GLY A 421 23.89 15.31 -7.18
N LEU A 422 23.39 15.03 -5.98
CA LEU A 422 23.95 14.00 -5.10
C LEU A 422 23.81 12.60 -5.69
N LEU A 423 22.64 12.25 -6.24
CA LEU A 423 22.46 10.98 -6.91
C LEU A 423 23.39 10.82 -8.13
N LEU A 424 23.57 11.90 -8.92
CA LEU A 424 24.50 11.91 -10.04
C LEU A 424 25.93 11.64 -9.55
N TYR A 425 26.35 12.31 -8.47
CA TYR A 425 27.65 12.09 -7.85
C TYR A 425 27.84 10.63 -7.41
N HIS A 426 26.89 10.05 -6.67
CA HIS A 426 27.00 8.68 -6.18
C HIS A 426 27.10 7.64 -7.31
N ILE A 427 26.43 7.88 -8.44
CA ILE A 427 26.52 7.00 -9.62
C ILE A 427 27.85 7.24 -10.37
N ALA A 428 28.33 8.48 -10.41
CA ALA A 428 29.60 8.84 -11.04
C ALA A 428 30.80 8.28 -10.26
N ASP A 429 30.79 8.37 -8.92
CA ASP A 429 31.87 7.98 -7.99
C ASP A 429 32.35 6.53 -8.20
N VAL A 430 31.44 5.67 -8.62
CA VAL A 430 31.70 4.27 -8.95
C VAL A 430 32.82 4.07 -9.99
N ASP A 431 32.99 5.03 -10.90
CA ASP A 431 34.04 5.10 -11.92
C ASP A 431 34.14 6.53 -12.49
N MET A 432 34.63 7.47 -11.67
CA MET A 432 34.78 8.89 -12.04
C MET A 432 35.54 9.12 -13.37
N PRO A 433 36.61 8.37 -13.70
CA PRO A 433 37.31 8.54 -14.97
C PRO A 433 36.38 8.43 -16.19
N SER A 434 35.51 7.41 -16.27
CA SER A 434 34.57 7.30 -17.39
C SER A 434 33.48 8.37 -17.37
N PHE A 435 33.12 8.91 -16.20
CA PHE A 435 32.21 10.06 -16.13
C PHE A 435 32.82 11.29 -16.85
N PHE A 436 34.07 11.65 -16.53
CA PHE A 436 34.73 12.81 -17.12
C PHE A 436 35.17 12.61 -18.57
N HIS A 437 35.68 11.42 -18.92
CA HIS A 437 36.28 11.18 -20.23
C HIS A 437 35.32 10.60 -21.28
N GLU A 438 34.21 9.99 -20.85
CA GLU A 438 33.25 9.39 -21.76
C GLU A 438 31.88 10.05 -21.64
N CYS A 439 31.28 10.06 -20.45
CA CYS A 439 29.88 10.50 -20.26
C CYS A 439 29.69 11.99 -20.56
N LEU A 440 30.50 12.87 -19.96
CA LEU A 440 30.38 14.31 -20.17
C LEU A 440 30.62 14.72 -21.63
N PRO A 441 31.70 14.28 -22.31
CA PRO A 441 31.89 14.56 -23.74
C PRO A 441 30.74 14.05 -24.61
N GLN A 442 30.24 12.83 -24.36
CA GLN A 442 29.10 12.28 -25.09
C GLN A 442 27.81 13.07 -24.86
N PHE A 443 27.60 13.59 -23.64
CA PHE A 443 26.39 14.34 -23.30
C PHE A 443 26.37 15.72 -23.95
N VAL A 444 27.53 16.39 -23.95
CA VAL A 444 27.66 17.76 -24.43
C VAL A 444 27.77 17.84 -25.95
N GLY A 445 28.34 16.80 -26.58
CA GLY A 445 28.57 16.76 -28.02
C GLY A 445 29.60 17.80 -28.50
N ASP A 446 29.77 17.91 -29.82
CA ASP A 446 30.82 18.72 -30.43
C ASP A 446 30.66 20.24 -30.19
N GLY A 447 29.46 20.69 -29.82
CA GLY A 447 29.11 22.12 -29.71
C GLY A 447 29.25 22.75 -28.33
N GLY A 448 29.62 22.00 -27.28
CA GLY A 448 29.59 22.51 -25.90
C GLY A 448 30.88 22.30 -25.11
N ALA A 449 32.02 22.05 -25.76
CA ALA A 449 33.31 21.83 -25.10
C ALA A 449 33.70 22.94 -24.09
N ASP A 450 33.27 24.19 -24.34
CA ASP A 450 33.48 25.31 -23.42
C ASP A 450 32.78 25.11 -22.07
N SER A 451 31.64 24.43 -22.04
CA SER A 451 30.91 24.13 -20.80
C SER A 451 31.65 23.13 -19.92
N LEU A 452 32.61 22.36 -20.47
CA LEU A 452 33.37 21.37 -19.71
C LEU A 452 34.55 21.99 -18.93
N GLN A 453 34.91 23.25 -19.19
CA GLN A 453 36.05 23.91 -18.55
C GLN A 453 35.84 24.19 -17.05
N CYS A 454 34.59 24.14 -16.56
CA CYS A 454 34.28 24.33 -15.16
C CYS A 454 34.69 23.14 -14.27
N TRP A 455 34.95 21.97 -14.86
CA TRP A 455 35.34 20.77 -14.13
C TRP A 455 36.84 20.76 -13.86
N THR A 456 37.23 20.68 -12.60
CA THR A 456 38.66 20.61 -12.21
C THR A 456 39.20 19.18 -12.17
N GLY A 457 38.30 18.19 -12.23
CA GLY A 457 38.61 16.77 -12.06
C GLY A 457 38.78 16.33 -10.60
N GLN A 458 38.45 17.21 -9.64
CA GLN A 458 38.33 16.81 -8.24
C GLN A 458 37.13 15.89 -8.04
N VAL A 459 37.31 14.89 -7.17
CA VAL A 459 36.35 13.78 -6.99
C VAL A 459 35.62 13.85 -5.66
N ASP A 460 35.87 14.85 -4.81
CA ASP A 460 35.12 15.01 -3.58
C ASP A 460 33.71 15.56 -3.84
N GLU A 461 32.74 15.05 -3.09
CA GLU A 461 31.32 15.39 -3.23
C GLU A 461 31.04 16.91 -3.21
N PRO A 462 31.54 17.71 -2.24
CA PRO A 462 31.22 19.13 -2.18
C PRO A 462 31.72 19.89 -3.41
N THR A 463 32.92 19.58 -3.88
CA THR A 463 33.49 20.21 -5.08
C THR A 463 32.73 19.77 -6.32
N PHE A 464 32.42 18.48 -6.46
CA PHE A 464 31.65 17.96 -7.59
C PHE A 464 30.28 18.64 -7.71
N VAL A 465 29.52 18.73 -6.62
CA VAL A 465 28.18 19.34 -6.63
C VAL A 465 28.25 20.84 -6.97
N LYS A 466 29.30 21.53 -6.50
CA LYS A 466 29.54 22.94 -6.85
C LYS A 466 29.87 23.11 -8.34
N GLU A 467 30.78 22.29 -8.87
CA GLU A 467 31.17 22.32 -10.29
C GLU A 467 30.01 21.93 -11.21
N LEU A 468 29.18 20.97 -10.79
CA LEU A 468 27.93 20.64 -11.47
C LEU A 468 27.00 21.86 -11.55
N GLY A 469 26.89 22.64 -10.47
CA GLY A 469 26.12 23.89 -10.47
C GLY A 469 26.59 24.87 -11.55
N HIS A 470 27.90 25.06 -11.67
CA HIS A 470 28.49 25.91 -12.72
C HIS A 470 28.27 25.33 -14.12
N PHE A 471 28.50 24.04 -14.30
CA PHE A 471 28.26 23.32 -15.56
C PHE A 471 26.84 23.53 -16.07
N LEU A 472 25.83 23.40 -15.19
CA LEU A 472 24.42 23.56 -15.58
C LEU A 472 24.09 24.99 -16.02
N ILE A 473 24.75 25.99 -15.45
CA ILE A 473 24.58 27.39 -15.86
C ILE A 473 25.21 27.59 -17.23
N ASP A 474 26.47 27.19 -17.40
CA ASP A 474 27.23 27.38 -18.64
C ASP A 474 26.60 26.63 -19.81
N PHE A 475 26.16 25.39 -19.57
CA PHE A 475 25.49 24.55 -20.57
C PHE A 475 24.18 25.17 -21.08
N ARG A 476 23.35 25.71 -20.17
CA ARG A 476 22.09 26.38 -20.54
C ARG A 476 22.35 27.68 -21.30
N VAL A 477 23.37 28.46 -20.92
CA VAL A 477 23.75 29.69 -21.63
C VAL A 477 24.29 29.37 -23.02
N GLY A 478 25.10 28.32 -23.16
CA GLY A 478 25.62 27.86 -24.44
C GLY A 478 24.50 27.42 -25.40
N HIS A 479 23.54 26.64 -24.90
CA HIS A 479 22.38 26.18 -25.68
C HIS A 479 21.38 27.28 -26.03
N ALA A 480 21.26 28.34 -25.22
CA ALA A 480 20.38 29.47 -25.52
C ALA A 480 20.95 30.44 -26.58
N ARG A 481 22.24 30.33 -26.91
CA ARG A 481 22.94 31.15 -27.91
C ARG A 481 23.00 30.52 -29.30
N GLN A 482 22.66 29.24 -29.40
CA GLN A 482 22.47 28.49 -30.65
C GLN A 482 20.99 28.52 -31.02
#